data_AF-A0A431PWZ3-F1
#
_entry.id   AF-A0A431PWZ3-F1
#
_cell.length_a   1.000
_cell.length_b   1.000
_cell.length_c   1.000
_cell.angle_alpha   90.00
_cell.angle_beta   90.00
_cell.angle_gamma   90.00
#
_symmetry.space_group_name_H-M   'P 1'
#
loop_
_entity.id
_entity.type
_entity.pdbx_description
1 polymer ?
#
loop_
_entity_poly.entity_id
_entity_poly.type
_entity_poly.pdbx_seq_one_letter_code
_entity_poly.pdbx_strand_id
1 'polypeptide(L)'
;MLFYEPLFLFIFGPAVYLAYVLLGARPHMRALLLLVASIIFYSWREPAFIFVVFASVAMDLYVARRISMLKARAAPQPAAGFVAAQARGAGDLAVHDAASGEKGAQEAARRWLAFGVAANVAILVYYKYTGFLALNLDALLRALTLPGLNIPAIALPIGVSFIVFEKITYLVDVYRGVTAPARGPLLYALYVFFFPKLLAGPIIKYHDIVGQFEACPRAGMDDFVNGFSRFMLGVVKKVLIADVMASGADALFARDAASLGFAGAWMGVAFFTLQIYFDFSSYSDMAIGLARMFGFRLLENFNMPYIATSVTDFWRRWHMSLTGWIREYLYFPLGGNRKGEVRTYLNLWICFLASGVWHGAAWPFVFWGVYNGAFLVLDRLFLLDRLKRLPDWLANIVTLLVVMVGWAVFRAASMAQASAFLSVMMRPWAAGDAAVVAPPQVVAMAFVAGGVCILQRLGVEKGIDWLALARRHAFLANSALALLFLAALAKGLAEPFKPFIYFRF
;
A
#
# COMPACT_ATOMS: atom_id res chain seq x y z
N MET A 1 5.52 4.26 16.74
CA MET A 1 4.33 3.84 17.52
C MET A 1 3.32 3.22 16.56
N LEU A 2 2.28 2.56 17.06
CA LEU A 2 1.17 2.06 16.23
C LEU A 2 -0.16 2.62 16.73
N PHE A 3 -1.14 2.71 15.83
CA PHE A 3 -2.39 3.43 16.09
C PHE A 3 -3.28 2.82 17.17
N TYR A 4 -3.16 1.52 17.44
CA TYR A 4 -3.92 0.83 18.48
C TYR A 4 -3.07 0.52 19.72
N GLU A 5 -1.85 1.07 19.83
CA GLU A 5 -1.09 0.97 21.08
C GLU A 5 -1.67 1.93 22.12
N PRO A 6 -1.70 1.55 23.42
CA PRO A 6 -2.17 2.42 24.50
C PRO A 6 -1.47 3.78 24.52
N LEU A 7 -0.15 3.81 24.27
CA LEU A 7 0.61 5.05 24.20
C LEU A 7 0.09 6.00 23.11
N PHE A 8 -0.27 5.47 21.93
CA PHE A 8 -0.84 6.28 20.88
C PHE A 8 -2.26 6.74 21.22
N LEU A 9 -3.09 5.81 21.67
CA LEU A 9 -4.52 6.03 21.90
C LEU A 9 -4.80 7.02 23.03
N PHE A 10 -4.07 6.93 24.14
CA PHE A 10 -4.36 7.69 25.35
C PHE A 10 -3.46 8.91 25.56
N ILE A 11 -2.29 8.96 24.90
CA ILE A 11 -1.31 10.02 25.14
C ILE A 11 -0.97 10.74 23.84
N PHE A 12 -0.27 10.09 22.91
CA PHE A 12 0.32 10.76 21.75
C PHE A 12 -0.75 11.34 20.81
N GLY A 13 -1.73 10.54 20.40
CA GLY A 13 -2.79 10.97 19.48
C GLY A 13 -3.62 12.14 20.03
N PRO A 14 -4.20 12.03 21.25
CA PRO A 14 -4.94 13.11 21.87
C PRO A 14 -4.12 14.39 22.08
N ALA A 15 -2.87 14.27 22.53
CA ALA A 15 -1.99 15.43 22.74
C ALA A 15 -1.69 16.17 21.43
N VAL A 16 -1.35 15.45 20.37
CA VAL A 16 -1.06 16.04 19.06
C VAL A 16 -2.33 16.68 18.46
N TYR A 17 -3.48 16.02 18.59
CA TYR A 17 -4.75 16.58 18.12
C TYR A 17 -5.12 17.87 18.87
N LEU A 18 -5.03 17.88 20.20
CA LEU A 18 -5.32 19.06 21.01
C LEU A 18 -4.39 20.23 20.64
N ALA A 19 -3.08 19.97 20.54
CA ALA A 19 -2.12 20.98 20.11
C ALA A 19 -2.44 21.51 18.70
N TYR A 20 -2.87 20.63 17.78
CA TYR A 20 -3.23 21.01 16.42
C TYR A 20 -4.43 21.97 16.37
N VAL A 21 -5.46 21.69 17.17
CA VAL A 21 -6.66 22.54 17.29
C VAL A 21 -6.30 23.89 17.93
N LEU A 22 -5.51 23.88 19.01
CA LEU A 22 -5.09 25.09 19.73
C LEU A 22 -4.27 26.07 18.86
N LEU A 23 -3.55 25.57 17.85
CA LEU A 23 -2.80 26.42 16.93
C LEU A 23 -3.68 27.24 15.97
N GLY A 24 -4.98 26.96 15.88
CA GLY A 24 -5.96 27.81 15.22
C GLY A 24 -5.57 28.23 13.80
N ALA A 25 -5.38 29.53 13.56
CA ALA A 25 -5.21 30.12 12.20
C ALA A 25 -3.79 30.04 11.65
N ARG A 26 -2.91 29.21 12.23
CA ARG A 26 -1.47 29.24 11.95
C ARG A 26 -1.06 27.99 11.15
N PRO A 27 -1.30 27.94 9.81
CA PRO A 27 -1.03 26.75 9.00
C PRO A 27 0.44 26.32 9.06
N HIS A 28 1.38 27.27 9.06
CA HIS A 28 2.80 26.97 9.19
C HIS A 28 3.14 26.27 10.51
N MET A 29 2.56 26.74 11.63
CA MET A 29 2.81 26.14 12.94
C MET A 29 2.17 24.76 13.06
N ARG A 30 1.01 24.57 12.43
CA ARG A 30 0.35 23.27 12.35
C ARG A 30 1.14 22.28 11.51
N ALA A 31 1.72 22.72 10.38
CA ALA A 31 2.62 21.91 9.58
C ALA A 31 3.89 21.51 10.36
N LEU A 32 4.48 22.45 11.12
CA LEU A 32 5.63 22.15 11.98
C LEU A 32 5.27 21.15 13.08
N LEU A 33 4.15 21.35 13.79
CA LEU A 33 3.65 20.43 14.79
C LEU A 33 3.48 19.02 14.20
N LEU A 34 2.80 18.91 13.06
CA LEU A 34 2.58 17.62 12.40
C LEU A 34 3.89 16.96 11.98
N LEU A 35 4.87 17.72 11.50
CA LEU A 35 6.18 17.17 11.14
C LEU A 35 6.91 16.64 12.39
N VAL A 36 6.98 17.44 13.46
CA VAL A 36 7.63 17.04 14.71
C VAL A 36 6.95 15.81 15.31
N ALA A 37 5.62 15.82 15.39
CA ALA A 37 4.85 14.67 15.83
C ALA A 37 5.15 13.44 14.96
N SER A 38 5.22 13.62 13.64
CA SER A 38 5.50 12.53 12.71
C SER A 38 6.89 11.93 12.86
N ILE A 39 7.89 12.77 13.10
CA ILE A 39 9.26 12.36 13.40
C ILE A 39 9.29 11.53 14.70
N ILE A 40 8.66 12.02 15.77
CA ILE A 40 8.57 11.30 17.05
C ILE A 40 7.87 9.95 16.86
N PHE A 41 6.74 9.95 16.14
CA PHE A 41 5.96 8.75 15.87
C PHE A 41 6.79 7.67 15.15
N TYR A 42 7.58 8.07 14.16
CA TYR A 42 8.44 7.17 13.39
C TYR A 42 9.65 6.67 14.19
N SER A 43 10.42 7.60 14.76
CA SER A 43 11.64 7.32 15.52
C SER A 43 11.39 6.46 16.76
N TRP A 44 10.16 6.38 17.24
CA TRP A 44 9.79 5.52 18.36
C TRP A 44 10.13 4.04 18.14
N ARG A 45 10.07 3.56 16.89
CA ARG A 45 10.48 2.19 16.53
C ARG A 45 11.72 2.18 15.63
N GLU A 46 11.97 3.24 14.88
CA GLU A 46 13.02 3.31 13.87
C GLU A 46 13.99 4.50 14.09
N PRO A 47 14.70 4.58 15.23
CA PRO A 47 15.49 5.76 15.59
C PRO A 47 16.73 5.98 14.70
N ALA A 48 17.30 4.91 14.13
CA ALA A 48 18.48 5.01 13.26
C ALA A 48 18.11 5.32 11.81
N PHE A 49 17.02 4.73 11.30
CA PHE A 49 16.67 4.86 9.89
C PHE A 49 16.16 6.26 9.53
N ILE A 50 15.70 7.05 10.50
CA ILE A 50 15.24 8.42 10.25
C ILE A 50 16.32 9.31 9.59
N PHE A 51 17.60 9.10 9.90
CA PHE A 51 18.70 9.86 9.28
C PHE A 51 18.81 9.57 7.78
N VAL A 52 18.58 8.32 7.36
CA VAL A 52 18.53 7.94 5.94
C VAL A 52 17.34 8.60 5.26
N VAL A 53 16.18 8.65 5.92
CA VAL A 53 14.99 9.32 5.37
C VAL A 53 15.25 10.83 5.23
N PHE A 54 15.84 11.50 6.21
CA PHE A 54 16.18 12.94 6.09
C PHE A 54 17.19 13.22 5.00
N ALA A 55 18.29 12.47 4.93
CA ALA A 55 19.31 12.63 3.90
C ALA A 55 18.69 12.47 2.50
N SER A 56 17.82 11.47 2.35
CA SER A 56 17.17 11.20 1.08
C SER A 56 16.04 12.17 0.75
N VAL A 57 15.35 12.76 1.74
CA VAL A 57 14.42 13.89 1.57
C VAL A 57 15.16 15.13 1.03
N ALA A 58 16.32 15.46 1.59
CA ALA A 58 17.14 16.57 1.12
C ALA A 58 17.63 16.33 -0.32
N MET A 59 18.05 15.09 -0.62
CA MET A 59 18.45 14.67 -1.96
C MET A 59 17.31 14.84 -2.97
N ASP A 60 16.10 14.33 -2.69
CA ASP A 60 14.99 14.43 -3.65
C ASP A 60 14.61 15.88 -3.90
N LEU A 61 14.57 16.71 -2.85
CA LEU A 61 14.23 18.11 -2.99
C LEU A 61 15.25 18.84 -3.89
N TYR A 62 16.54 18.53 -3.74
CA TYR A 62 17.58 19.04 -4.61
C TYR A 62 17.40 18.56 -6.05
N VAL A 63 17.21 17.25 -6.27
CA VAL A 63 17.01 16.66 -7.59
C VAL A 63 15.77 17.27 -8.28
N ALA A 64 14.65 17.37 -7.58
CA ALA A 64 13.41 17.96 -8.10
C ALA A 64 13.59 19.42 -8.52
N ARG A 65 14.30 20.22 -7.72
CA ARG A 65 14.62 21.62 -8.09
C ARG A 65 15.51 21.70 -9.33
N ARG A 66 16.52 20.83 -9.45
CA ARG A 66 17.38 20.75 -10.66
C ARG A 66 16.57 20.37 -11.89
N ILE A 67 15.68 19.38 -11.79
CA ILE A 67 14.76 18.98 -12.87
C ILE A 67 13.90 20.18 -13.29
N SER A 68 13.26 20.85 -12.34
CA SER A 68 12.38 21.99 -12.61
C SER A 68 13.12 23.15 -13.28
N MET A 69 14.35 23.48 -12.84
CA MET A 69 15.16 24.54 -13.45
C MET A 69 15.54 24.19 -14.90
N LEU A 70 15.94 22.94 -15.17
CA LEU A 70 16.31 22.50 -16.51
C LEU A 70 15.09 22.51 -17.45
N LYS A 71 13.92 22.06 -16.97
CA LYS A 71 12.68 22.12 -17.74
C LYS A 71 12.21 23.55 -18.01
N ALA A 72 12.39 24.47 -17.07
CA ALA A 72 12.07 25.88 -17.29
C ALA A 72 12.98 26.52 -18.37
N ARG A 73 14.25 26.11 -18.45
CA ARG A 73 15.17 26.55 -19.52
C ARG A 73 14.84 25.96 -20.89
N ALA A 74 14.24 24.78 -20.92
CA ALA A 74 13.82 24.09 -22.13
C ALA A 74 12.42 24.49 -22.62
N ALA A 75 11.71 25.37 -21.89
CA ALA A 75 10.41 25.85 -22.30
C ALA A 75 10.57 26.95 -23.36
N PRO A 76 9.78 26.92 -24.46
CA PRO A 76 9.87 27.94 -25.49
C PRO A 76 9.58 29.32 -24.89
N GLN A 77 10.49 30.28 -25.09
CA GLN A 77 10.30 31.65 -24.62
C GLN A 77 9.12 32.30 -25.37
N PRO A 78 8.29 33.12 -24.70
CA PRO A 78 7.21 33.83 -25.39
C PRO A 78 7.77 34.71 -26.52
N ALA A 79 7.05 34.75 -27.64
CA ALA A 79 7.46 35.24 -28.96
C ALA A 79 7.96 36.71 -29.06
N ALA A 80 8.10 37.43 -27.95
CA ALA A 80 8.60 38.80 -27.92
C ALA A 80 10.05 38.93 -28.44
N GLY A 81 10.89 37.90 -28.27
CA GLY A 81 12.25 37.88 -28.80
C GLY A 81 12.36 37.44 -30.28
N PHE A 82 11.38 36.67 -30.77
CA PHE A 82 11.41 36.12 -32.14
C PHE A 82 11.22 37.22 -33.19
N VAL A 83 10.35 38.19 -32.92
CA VAL A 83 10.13 39.37 -33.78
C VAL A 83 11.39 40.23 -33.89
N ALA A 84 12.20 40.31 -32.83
CA ALA A 84 13.46 41.07 -32.83
C ALA A 84 14.63 40.34 -33.52
N ALA A 85 14.68 39.00 -33.46
CA ALA A 85 15.72 38.19 -34.08
C ALA A 85 15.52 38.01 -35.60
N GLN A 86 14.25 37.89 -36.04
CA GLN A 86 13.90 37.78 -37.46
C GLN A 86 14.21 39.07 -38.23
N ALA A 87 14.21 40.22 -37.56
CA ALA A 87 14.60 41.52 -38.11
C ALA A 87 16.12 41.67 -38.38
N ARG A 88 16.98 40.75 -37.91
CA ARG A 88 18.46 40.83 -38.04
C ARG A 88 19.11 39.79 -38.95
N GLY A 89 18.33 39.03 -39.73
CA GLY A 89 18.88 38.08 -40.73
C GLY A 89 19.65 36.87 -40.16
N ALA A 90 19.57 36.60 -38.86
CA ALA A 90 20.29 35.52 -38.17
C ALA A 90 19.40 34.30 -37.84
N GLY A 91 18.32 34.09 -38.62
CA GLY A 91 17.22 33.18 -38.27
C GLY A 91 17.62 31.71 -38.09
N ASP A 92 18.37 31.12 -39.03
CA ASP A 92 18.58 29.67 -39.04
C ASP A 92 19.57 29.15 -37.98
N LEU A 93 20.68 29.88 -37.74
CA LEU A 93 21.66 29.49 -36.72
C LEU A 93 21.09 29.62 -35.30
N ALA A 94 20.33 30.69 -35.03
CA ALA A 94 19.71 30.92 -33.73
C ALA A 94 18.63 29.87 -33.39
N VAL A 95 17.88 29.42 -34.39
CA VAL A 95 16.85 28.37 -34.23
C VAL A 95 17.50 27.00 -33.97
N HIS A 96 18.58 26.66 -34.66
CA HIS A 96 19.31 25.42 -34.43
C HIS A 96 19.99 25.37 -33.05
N ASP A 97 20.59 26.47 -32.59
CA ASP A 97 21.21 26.56 -31.26
C ASP A 97 20.18 26.50 -30.12
N ALA A 98 19.01 27.11 -30.30
CA ALA A 98 17.91 27.01 -29.34
C ALA A 98 17.39 25.56 -29.24
N ALA A 99 17.15 24.90 -30.38
CA ALA A 99 16.66 23.52 -30.41
C ALA A 99 17.67 22.50 -29.85
N SER A 100 18.97 22.73 -30.02
CA SER A 100 20.02 21.88 -29.43
C SER A 100 20.12 22.08 -27.91
N GLY A 101 19.98 23.32 -27.43
CA GLY A 101 19.92 23.66 -26.01
C GLY A 101 18.71 23.06 -25.29
N GLU A 102 17.53 23.09 -25.92
CA GLU A 102 16.30 22.47 -25.40
C GLU A 102 16.45 20.95 -25.24
N LYS A 103 16.97 20.26 -26.28
CA LYS A 103 17.24 18.82 -26.21
C LYS A 103 18.24 18.48 -25.11
N GLY A 104 19.34 19.23 -25.00
CA GLY A 104 20.34 19.03 -23.95
C GLY A 104 19.77 19.20 -22.53
N ALA A 105 18.92 20.21 -22.32
CA ALA A 105 18.27 20.44 -21.03
C ALA A 105 17.26 19.33 -20.67
N GLN A 106 16.51 18.81 -21.64
CA GLN A 106 15.61 17.66 -21.44
C GLN A 106 16.37 16.38 -21.08
N GLU A 107 17.47 16.09 -21.78
CA GLU A 107 18.33 14.94 -21.47
C GLU A 107 18.95 15.06 -20.08
N ALA A 108 19.43 16.24 -19.70
CA ALA A 108 19.96 16.49 -18.36
C ALA A 108 18.88 16.29 -17.29
N ALA A 109 17.65 16.76 -17.51
CA ALA A 109 16.53 16.53 -16.59
C ALA A 109 16.21 15.03 -16.45
N ARG A 110 16.29 14.26 -17.55
CA ARG A 110 16.09 12.81 -17.54
C ARG A 110 17.19 12.09 -16.75
N ARG A 111 18.45 12.52 -16.84
CA ARG A 111 19.55 11.97 -16.04
C ARG A 111 19.37 12.23 -14.55
N TRP A 112 18.92 13.44 -14.17
CA TRP A 112 18.58 13.76 -12.78
C TRP A 112 17.43 12.92 -12.24
N LEU A 113 16.37 12.72 -13.04
CA LEU A 113 15.30 11.80 -12.68
C LEU A 113 15.84 10.38 -12.47
N ALA A 114 16.62 9.87 -13.42
CA ALA A 114 17.19 8.53 -13.34
C ALA A 114 18.05 8.35 -12.08
N PHE A 115 18.89 9.34 -11.75
CA PHE A 115 19.66 9.37 -10.52
C PHE A 115 18.77 9.32 -9.28
N GLY A 116 17.77 10.20 -9.18
CA GLY A 116 16.90 10.25 -7.99
C GLY A 116 16.05 8.99 -7.81
N VAL A 117 15.54 8.41 -8.91
CA VAL A 117 14.85 7.11 -8.88
C VAL A 117 15.81 6.00 -8.46
N ALA A 118 17.01 5.94 -9.06
CA ALA A 118 18.01 4.92 -8.72
C ALA A 118 18.44 5.00 -7.25
N ALA A 119 18.64 6.20 -6.70
CA ALA A 119 18.98 6.40 -5.30
C ALA A 119 17.87 5.92 -4.36
N ASN A 120 16.61 6.20 -4.68
CA ASN A 120 15.46 5.72 -3.90
C ASN A 120 15.30 4.20 -3.98
N VAL A 121 15.46 3.62 -5.17
CA VAL A 121 15.46 2.16 -5.36
C VAL A 121 16.64 1.51 -4.64
N ALA A 122 17.81 2.13 -4.61
CA ALA A 122 18.98 1.60 -3.90
C ALA A 122 18.74 1.48 -2.39
N ILE A 123 18.04 2.44 -1.77
CA ILE A 123 17.60 2.32 -0.36
C ILE A 123 16.74 1.07 -0.17
N LEU A 124 15.76 0.87 -1.06
CA LEU A 124 14.88 -0.30 -1.00
C LEU A 124 15.66 -1.60 -1.22
N VAL A 125 16.59 -1.64 -2.18
CA VAL A 125 17.45 -2.80 -2.44
C VAL A 125 18.31 -3.13 -1.25
N TYR A 126 18.98 -2.14 -0.67
CA TYR A 126 19.85 -2.34 0.47
C TYR A 126 19.11 -2.94 1.67
N TYR A 127 18.00 -2.32 2.08
CA TYR A 127 17.28 -2.74 3.29
C TYR A 127 16.36 -3.95 3.09
N LYS A 128 15.77 -4.13 1.91
CA LYS A 128 14.78 -5.19 1.67
C LYS A 128 15.33 -6.40 0.93
N TYR A 129 16.21 -6.21 -0.06
CA TYR A 129 16.58 -7.30 -0.98
C TYR A 129 17.99 -7.85 -0.77
N THR A 130 18.90 -7.14 -0.10
CA THR A 130 20.28 -7.62 0.12
C THR A 130 20.34 -9.00 0.74
N GLY A 131 19.53 -9.28 1.78
CA GLY A 131 19.49 -10.60 2.43
C GLY A 131 19.06 -11.71 1.46
N PHE A 132 18.00 -11.47 0.69
CA PHE A 132 17.53 -12.42 -0.34
C PHE A 132 18.56 -12.63 -1.44
N LEU A 133 19.21 -11.56 -1.93
CA LEU A 133 20.25 -11.65 -2.95
C LEU A 133 21.48 -12.43 -2.42
N ALA A 134 21.90 -12.16 -1.20
CA ALA A 134 23.01 -12.85 -0.55
C ALA A 134 22.71 -14.35 -0.34
N LEU A 135 21.48 -14.69 0.07
CA LEU A 135 21.03 -16.09 0.21
C LEU A 135 21.07 -16.85 -1.12
N ASN A 136 20.57 -16.25 -2.21
CA ASN A 136 20.58 -16.90 -3.51
C ASN A 136 22.01 -17.01 -4.09
N LEU A 137 22.86 -16.01 -3.85
CA LEU A 137 24.26 -16.06 -4.26
C LEU A 137 25.05 -17.10 -3.47
N ASP A 138 24.85 -17.20 -2.14
CA ASP A 138 25.45 -18.24 -1.31
C ASP A 138 25.03 -19.64 -1.78
N ALA A 139 23.73 -19.84 -2.08
CA ALA A 139 23.23 -21.08 -2.64
C ALA A 139 23.89 -21.44 -3.98
N LEU A 140 24.08 -20.45 -4.87
CA LEU A 140 24.77 -20.65 -6.15
C LEU A 140 26.25 -20.99 -5.95
N LEU A 141 26.96 -20.28 -5.07
CA LEU A 141 28.37 -20.55 -4.78
C LEU A 141 28.57 -21.96 -4.22
N ARG A 142 27.71 -22.37 -3.27
CA ARG A 142 27.72 -23.74 -2.73
C ARG A 142 27.44 -24.79 -3.80
N ALA A 143 26.49 -24.52 -4.71
CA ALA A 143 26.20 -25.42 -5.84
C ALA A 143 27.42 -25.54 -6.80
N LEU A 144 28.24 -24.50 -6.89
CA LEU A 144 29.50 -24.48 -7.63
C LEU A 144 30.71 -24.94 -6.79
N THR A 145 30.50 -25.47 -5.58
CA THR A 145 31.55 -25.90 -4.63
C THR A 145 32.54 -24.80 -4.21
N LEU A 146 32.13 -23.54 -4.32
CA LEU A 146 32.91 -22.38 -3.88
C LEU A 146 32.61 -22.05 -2.40
N PRO A 147 33.51 -21.30 -1.71
CA PRO A 147 33.27 -20.83 -0.36
C PRO A 147 31.97 -20.02 -0.28
N GLY A 148 31.18 -20.29 0.76
CA GLY A 148 29.94 -19.56 1.02
C GLY A 148 30.16 -18.11 1.45
N LEU A 149 29.08 -17.33 1.47
CA LEU A 149 29.08 -15.93 1.90
C LEU A 149 28.69 -15.80 3.37
N ASN A 150 29.26 -14.80 4.02
CA ASN A 150 28.70 -14.29 5.26
C ASN A 150 27.49 -13.40 4.94
N ILE A 151 26.30 -13.84 5.32
CA ILE A 151 25.05 -13.14 5.00
C ILE A 151 24.79 -12.09 6.09
N PRO A 152 24.84 -10.79 5.78
CA PRO A 152 24.63 -9.75 6.77
C PRO A 152 23.16 -9.73 7.21
N ALA A 153 22.93 -9.67 8.53
CA ALA A 153 21.62 -9.42 9.10
C ALA A 153 21.30 -7.91 9.00
N ILE A 154 20.54 -7.52 7.98
CA ILE A 154 20.12 -6.13 7.79
C ILE A 154 18.69 -6.00 8.34
N ALA A 155 18.52 -5.13 9.34
CA ALA A 155 17.21 -4.82 9.88
C ALA A 155 16.38 -4.08 8.82
N LEU A 156 15.18 -4.59 8.52
CA LEU A 156 14.24 -3.96 7.60
C LEU A 156 13.49 -2.82 8.31
N PRO A 157 13.68 -1.55 7.90
CA PRO A 157 12.98 -0.44 8.54
C PRO A 157 11.51 -0.45 8.18
N ILE A 158 10.65 -0.25 9.17
CA ILE A 158 9.21 -0.22 8.94
C ILE A 158 8.84 0.92 7.98
N GLY A 159 7.99 0.63 6.99
CA GLY A 159 7.45 1.62 6.06
C GLY A 159 8.41 2.06 4.94
N VAL A 160 9.65 1.54 4.89
CA VAL A 160 10.64 1.92 3.85
C VAL A 160 10.09 1.79 2.43
N SER A 161 9.33 0.73 2.16
CA SER A 161 8.75 0.47 0.84
C SER A 161 7.72 1.53 0.41
N PHE A 162 6.90 2.03 1.34
CA PHE A 162 5.91 3.09 1.08
C PHE A 162 6.61 4.44 0.86
N ILE A 163 7.56 4.77 1.74
CA ILE A 163 8.36 6.01 1.65
C ILE A 163 9.07 6.10 0.29
N VAL A 164 9.69 5.01 -0.17
CA VAL A 164 10.39 4.98 -1.47
C VAL A 164 9.42 5.23 -2.63
N PHE A 165 8.22 4.65 -2.61
CA PHE A 165 7.22 4.85 -3.67
C PHE A 165 6.71 6.29 -3.74
N GLU A 166 6.46 6.92 -2.60
CA GLU A 166 6.01 8.31 -2.52
C GLU A 166 7.06 9.31 -3.02
N LYS A 167 8.33 9.03 -2.71
CA LYS A 167 9.48 9.83 -3.16
C LYS A 167 9.73 9.69 -4.66
N ILE A 168 9.60 8.47 -5.20
CA ILE A 168 9.63 8.24 -6.65
C ILE A 168 8.49 8.99 -7.34
N THR A 169 7.27 8.92 -6.79
CA THR A 169 6.13 9.69 -7.30
C THR A 169 6.44 11.17 -7.38
N TYR A 170 6.96 11.77 -6.29
CA TYR A 170 7.33 13.18 -6.28
C TYR A 170 8.30 13.56 -7.40
N LEU A 171 9.40 12.81 -7.56
CA LEU A 171 10.40 13.08 -8.59
C LEU A 171 9.83 12.92 -10.01
N VAL A 172 9.06 11.87 -10.25
CA VAL A 172 8.44 11.60 -11.55
C VAL A 172 7.40 12.66 -11.90
N ASP A 173 6.59 13.10 -10.94
CA ASP A 173 5.57 14.13 -11.14
C ASP A 173 6.18 15.49 -11.48
N VAL A 174 7.24 15.88 -10.76
CA VAL A 174 8.00 17.10 -11.09
C VAL A 174 8.63 16.99 -12.48
N TYR A 175 9.22 15.84 -12.82
CA TYR A 175 9.77 15.61 -14.16
C TYR A 175 8.71 15.65 -15.25
N ARG A 176 7.51 15.09 -15.01
CA ARG A 176 6.39 15.15 -15.97
C ARG A 176 5.74 16.53 -16.03
N GLY A 177 5.99 17.40 -15.05
CA GLY A 177 5.35 18.71 -14.95
C GLY A 177 3.92 18.64 -14.40
N VAL A 178 3.56 17.55 -13.71
CA VAL A 178 2.26 17.41 -13.05
C VAL A 178 2.20 18.31 -11.80
N THR A 179 3.33 18.54 -11.14
CA THR A 179 3.44 19.44 -9.97
C THR A 179 4.73 20.24 -10.04
N ALA A 180 4.75 21.41 -9.40
CA ALA A 180 5.99 22.11 -9.08
C ALA A 180 6.71 21.44 -7.89
N PRO A 181 8.04 21.59 -7.77
CA PRO A 181 8.76 21.17 -6.57
C PRO A 181 8.16 21.78 -5.31
N ALA A 182 8.25 21.06 -4.18
CA ALA A 182 7.77 21.56 -2.90
C ALA A 182 8.39 22.92 -2.55
N ARG A 183 7.56 23.84 -2.04
CA ARG A 183 7.97 25.22 -1.70
C ARG A 183 9.13 25.28 -0.70
N GLY A 184 9.24 24.29 0.18
CA GLY A 184 10.31 24.22 1.17
C GLY A 184 10.50 22.81 1.75
N PRO A 185 11.60 22.61 2.49
CA PRO A 185 11.93 21.32 3.10
C PRO A 185 10.89 20.88 4.13
N LEU A 186 10.27 21.81 4.87
CA LEU A 186 9.22 21.53 5.85
C LEU A 186 8.06 20.74 5.23
N LEU A 187 7.49 21.23 4.12
CA LEU A 187 6.31 20.63 3.49
C LEU A 187 6.63 19.31 2.81
N TYR A 188 7.82 19.19 2.21
CA TYR A 188 8.25 17.93 1.60
C TYR A 188 8.54 16.85 2.66
N ALA A 189 9.24 17.23 3.74
CA ALA A 189 9.44 16.34 4.87
C ALA A 189 8.10 15.94 5.50
N LEU A 190 7.16 16.87 5.65
CA LEU A 190 5.82 16.57 6.15
C LEU A 190 5.10 15.56 5.25
N TYR A 191 5.14 15.73 3.92
CA TYR A 191 4.59 14.75 2.98
C TYR A 191 5.17 13.36 3.18
N VAL A 192 6.49 13.24 3.30
CA VAL A 192 7.17 11.95 3.50
C VAL A 192 6.84 11.35 4.87
N PHE A 193 6.95 12.14 5.94
CA PHE A 193 6.82 11.64 7.31
C PHE A 193 5.37 11.56 7.81
N PHE A 194 4.37 12.13 7.12
CA PHE A 194 3.00 12.29 7.64
C PHE A 194 2.49 11.05 8.38
N PHE A 195 2.46 11.09 9.73
CA PHE A 195 2.27 9.89 10.53
C PHE A 195 0.98 9.12 10.26
N PRO A 196 -0.16 9.76 9.89
CA PRO A 196 -1.39 9.01 9.61
C PRO A 196 -1.21 7.95 8.52
N LYS A 197 -0.27 8.13 7.58
CA LYS A 197 -0.04 7.17 6.49
C LYS A 197 1.32 6.46 6.51
N LEU A 198 2.25 6.91 7.34
CA LEU A 198 3.68 6.58 7.24
C LEU A 198 4.02 5.08 7.22
N LEU A 199 3.34 4.26 8.03
CA LEU A 199 3.72 2.85 8.18
C LEU A 199 3.05 1.93 7.16
N ALA A 200 1.76 2.14 6.92
CA ALA A 200 0.92 1.27 6.10
C ALA A 200 -0.41 1.92 5.67
N GLY A 201 -0.46 3.25 5.58
CA GLY A 201 -1.64 3.93 5.04
C GLY A 201 -1.75 3.78 3.52
N PRO A 202 -2.82 4.33 2.91
CA PRO A 202 -2.89 4.44 1.45
C PRO A 202 -1.64 5.16 0.91
N ILE A 203 -1.05 4.64 -0.18
CA ILE A 203 0.05 5.32 -0.87
C ILE A 203 -0.48 6.63 -1.44
N ILE A 204 0.07 7.75 -0.98
CA ILE A 204 -0.36 9.07 -1.41
C ILE A 204 0.55 9.55 -2.53
N LYS A 205 -0.04 9.94 -3.66
CA LYS A 205 0.71 10.62 -4.71
C LYS A 205 0.84 12.09 -4.37
N TYR A 206 2.00 12.66 -4.65
CA TYR A 206 2.30 14.04 -4.28
C TYR A 206 1.27 15.03 -4.87
N HIS A 207 0.89 14.87 -6.14
CA HIS A 207 -0.09 15.73 -6.80
C HIS A 207 -1.49 15.70 -6.16
N ASP A 208 -1.89 14.60 -5.52
CA ASP A 208 -3.22 14.45 -4.91
C ASP A 208 -3.34 15.19 -3.57
N ILE A 209 -2.22 15.49 -2.92
CA ILE A 209 -2.19 15.94 -1.51
C ILE A 209 -1.46 17.27 -1.29
N VAL A 210 -0.61 17.70 -2.23
CA VAL A 210 0.25 18.89 -2.05
C VAL A 210 -0.54 20.12 -1.62
N GLY A 211 -1.70 20.38 -2.23
CA GLY A 211 -2.55 21.51 -1.87
C GLY A 211 -3.05 21.46 -0.42
N GLN A 212 -3.29 20.26 0.13
CA GLN A 212 -3.69 20.09 1.53
C GLN A 212 -2.52 20.30 2.49
N PHE A 213 -1.30 19.92 2.13
CA PHE A 213 -0.12 20.22 2.95
C PHE A 213 0.23 21.70 2.94
N GLU A 214 0.08 22.37 1.80
CA GLU A 214 0.27 23.83 1.70
C GLU A 214 -0.78 24.60 2.50
N ALA A 215 -2.05 24.19 2.40
CA ALA A 215 -3.15 24.82 3.14
C ALA A 215 -3.12 24.49 4.63
N CYS A 216 -2.66 23.29 4.99
CA CYS A 216 -2.76 22.69 6.33
C CYS A 216 -4.15 22.97 6.93
N PRO A 217 -5.23 22.34 6.43
CA PRO A 217 -6.61 22.74 6.71
C PRO A 217 -6.98 22.62 8.19
N ARG A 218 -7.91 23.43 8.69
CA ARG A 218 -8.45 23.21 10.05
C ARG A 218 -9.45 22.05 10.00
N ALA A 219 -9.47 21.23 11.04
CA ALA A 219 -10.51 20.23 11.21
C ALA A 219 -11.74 20.86 11.89
N GLY A 220 -12.91 20.68 11.29
CA GLY A 220 -14.19 20.98 11.94
C GLY A 220 -14.62 19.88 12.91
N MET A 221 -15.73 20.11 13.64
CA MET A 221 -16.33 19.07 14.48
C MET A 221 -16.75 17.84 13.65
N ASP A 222 -17.31 18.06 12.46
CA ASP A 222 -17.68 16.98 11.55
C ASP A 222 -16.47 16.16 11.09
N ASP A 223 -15.32 16.80 10.91
CA ASP A 223 -14.08 16.12 10.59
C ASP A 223 -13.62 15.21 11.72
N PHE A 224 -13.67 15.72 12.94
CA PHE A 224 -13.34 14.95 14.13
C PHE A 224 -14.30 13.78 14.32
N VAL A 225 -15.61 14.01 14.33
CA VAL A 225 -16.61 12.95 14.59
C VAL A 225 -16.54 11.86 13.53
N ASN A 226 -16.53 12.22 12.25
CA ASN A 226 -16.44 11.22 11.18
C ASN A 226 -15.07 10.54 11.12
N GLY A 227 -13.99 11.29 11.36
CA GLY A 227 -12.63 10.76 11.38
C GLY A 227 -12.41 9.78 12.55
N PHE A 228 -12.86 10.16 13.75
CA PHE A 228 -12.77 9.34 14.95
C PHE A 228 -13.68 8.10 14.87
N SER A 229 -14.89 8.23 14.32
CA SER A 229 -15.76 7.07 14.07
C SER A 229 -15.11 6.07 13.12
N ARG A 230 -14.48 6.55 12.04
CA ARG A 230 -13.74 5.69 11.13
C ARG A 230 -12.52 5.06 11.79
N PHE A 231 -11.80 5.83 12.60
CA PHE A 231 -10.67 5.32 13.38
C PHE A 231 -11.09 4.21 14.35
N MET A 232 -12.18 4.39 15.10
CA MET A 232 -12.76 3.37 15.98
C MET A 232 -13.12 2.11 15.20
N LEU A 233 -13.75 2.24 14.03
CA LEU A 233 -14.06 1.11 13.16
C LEU A 233 -12.80 0.36 12.72
N GLY A 234 -11.72 1.08 12.42
CA GLY A 234 -10.41 0.50 12.15
C GLY A 234 -9.91 -0.32 13.35
N VAL A 235 -9.84 0.26 14.54
CA VAL A 235 -9.38 -0.47 15.74
C VAL A 235 -10.24 -1.71 16.02
N VAL A 236 -11.56 -1.62 15.86
CA VAL A 236 -12.49 -2.76 15.99
C VAL A 236 -12.15 -3.87 14.99
N LYS A 237 -12.01 -3.53 13.70
CA LYS A 237 -11.64 -4.51 12.66
C LYS A 237 -10.28 -5.17 12.95
N LYS A 238 -9.30 -4.39 13.41
CA LYS A 238 -7.96 -4.89 13.74
C LYS A 238 -8.02 -5.90 14.90
N VAL A 239 -8.51 -5.44 16.05
CA VAL A 239 -8.34 -6.18 17.31
C VAL A 239 -9.38 -7.28 17.48
N LEU A 240 -10.63 -7.04 17.07
CA LEU A 240 -11.71 -8.02 17.26
C LEU A 240 -11.79 -9.03 16.13
N ILE A 241 -11.48 -8.65 14.88
CA ILE A 241 -11.59 -9.55 13.73
C ILE A 241 -10.20 -10.05 13.31
N ALA A 242 -9.34 -9.14 12.84
CA ALA A 242 -8.11 -9.52 12.17
C ALA A 242 -7.14 -10.30 13.09
N ASP A 243 -6.98 -9.88 14.34
CA ASP A 243 -6.07 -10.54 15.28
C ASP A 243 -6.58 -11.94 15.72
N VAL A 244 -7.90 -12.15 15.75
CA VAL A 244 -8.51 -13.47 15.99
C VAL A 244 -8.29 -14.38 14.78
N MET A 245 -8.55 -13.88 13.56
CA MET A 245 -8.26 -14.61 12.32
C MET A 245 -6.77 -14.95 12.20
N ALA A 246 -5.89 -14.03 12.62
CA ALA A 246 -4.45 -14.25 12.68
C ALA A 246 -4.07 -15.41 13.61
N SER A 247 -4.73 -15.56 14.77
CA SER A 247 -4.49 -16.72 15.65
C SER A 247 -4.81 -18.03 14.95
N GLY A 248 -5.95 -18.07 14.24
CA GLY A 248 -6.37 -19.26 13.49
C GLY A 248 -5.43 -19.58 12.34
N ALA A 249 -5.11 -18.59 11.52
CA ALA A 249 -4.20 -18.75 10.39
C ALA A 249 -2.82 -19.20 10.87
N ASP A 250 -2.26 -18.57 11.91
CA ASP A 250 -0.95 -18.92 12.46
C ASP A 250 -0.93 -20.35 13.02
N ALA A 251 -1.98 -20.76 13.73
CA ALA A 251 -2.08 -22.11 14.28
C ALA A 251 -2.12 -23.19 13.18
N LEU A 252 -2.80 -22.93 12.06
CA LEU A 252 -2.91 -23.90 10.95
C LEU A 252 -1.69 -23.88 10.04
N PHE A 253 -1.15 -22.70 9.70
CA PHE A 253 0.08 -22.58 8.90
C PHE A 253 1.35 -23.01 9.65
N ALA A 254 1.33 -23.11 10.98
CA ALA A 254 2.46 -23.65 11.74
C ALA A 254 2.53 -25.19 11.75
N ARG A 255 1.46 -25.88 11.35
CA ARG A 255 1.41 -27.35 11.30
C ARG A 255 1.97 -27.89 9.99
N ASP A 256 2.33 -29.17 10.02
CA ASP A 256 2.59 -29.92 8.78
C ASP A 256 1.31 -30.02 7.96
N ALA A 257 1.38 -29.61 6.69
CA ALA A 257 0.22 -29.58 5.80
C ALA A 257 -0.43 -30.96 5.66
N ALA A 258 0.37 -32.03 5.69
CA ALA A 258 -0.15 -33.40 5.58
C ALA A 258 -1.10 -33.78 6.73
N SER A 259 -0.83 -33.28 7.95
CA SER A 259 -1.68 -33.54 9.13
C SER A 259 -2.98 -32.73 9.15
N LEU A 260 -3.06 -31.63 8.38
CA LEU A 260 -4.26 -30.78 8.34
C LEU A 260 -5.44 -31.43 7.59
N GLY A 261 -5.15 -32.23 6.57
CA GLY A 261 -6.14 -32.69 5.59
C GLY A 261 -6.76 -31.55 4.77
N PHE A 262 -7.67 -31.90 3.86
CA PHE A 262 -8.32 -30.97 2.92
C PHE A 262 -9.05 -29.84 3.64
N ALA A 263 -9.90 -30.18 4.62
CA ALA A 263 -10.70 -29.21 5.35
C ALA A 263 -9.84 -28.27 6.19
N GLY A 264 -8.81 -28.78 6.88
CA GLY A 264 -7.89 -27.97 7.68
C GLY A 264 -7.06 -27.00 6.83
N ALA A 265 -6.59 -27.45 5.65
CA ALA A 265 -5.85 -26.58 4.74
C ALA A 265 -6.71 -25.42 4.20
N TRP A 266 -7.92 -25.71 3.72
CA TRP A 266 -8.86 -24.68 3.26
C TRP A 266 -9.30 -23.74 4.38
N MET A 267 -9.49 -24.27 5.60
CA MET A 267 -9.81 -23.46 6.78
C MET A 267 -8.66 -22.49 7.12
N GLY A 268 -7.41 -22.95 7.07
CA GLY A 268 -6.23 -22.10 7.27
C GLY A 268 -6.18 -20.95 6.27
N VAL A 269 -6.40 -21.25 4.99
CA VAL A 269 -6.45 -20.24 3.93
C VAL A 269 -7.64 -19.29 4.08
N ALA A 270 -8.81 -19.78 4.52
CA ALA A 270 -9.97 -18.94 4.81
C ALA A 270 -9.72 -17.96 5.95
N PHE A 271 -9.12 -18.43 7.06
CA PHE A 271 -8.71 -17.55 8.16
C PHE A 271 -7.69 -16.51 7.70
N PHE A 272 -6.69 -16.92 6.91
CA PHE A 272 -5.71 -15.98 6.39
C PHE A 272 -6.34 -14.96 5.43
N THR A 273 -7.30 -15.38 4.60
CA THR A 273 -8.04 -14.50 3.69
C THR A 273 -8.80 -13.43 4.48
N LEU A 274 -9.55 -13.82 5.52
CA LEU A 274 -10.23 -12.85 6.37
C LEU A 274 -9.23 -11.97 7.14
N GLN A 275 -8.15 -12.56 7.67
CA GLN A 275 -7.08 -11.82 8.34
C GLN A 275 -6.51 -10.72 7.44
N ILE A 276 -6.02 -11.05 6.25
CA ILE A 276 -5.30 -10.09 5.40
C ILE A 276 -6.20 -8.92 5.00
N TYR A 277 -7.48 -9.16 4.71
CA TYR A 277 -8.42 -8.08 4.40
C TYR A 277 -8.75 -7.21 5.60
N PHE A 278 -9.18 -7.80 6.72
CA PHE A 278 -9.60 -7.01 7.87
C PHE A 278 -8.41 -6.32 8.53
N ASP A 279 -7.22 -6.91 8.51
CA ASP A 279 -6.01 -6.27 9.03
C ASP A 279 -5.63 -5.06 8.15
N PHE A 280 -5.55 -5.22 6.84
CA PHE A 280 -5.10 -4.12 5.98
C PHE A 280 -6.16 -3.02 5.80
N SER A 281 -7.44 -3.40 5.69
CA SER A 281 -8.52 -2.42 5.65
C SER A 281 -8.66 -1.67 6.97
N SER A 282 -8.41 -2.32 8.12
CA SER A 282 -8.42 -1.65 9.42
C SER A 282 -7.36 -0.56 9.54
N TYR A 283 -6.13 -0.84 9.09
CA TYR A 283 -5.05 0.13 9.08
C TYR A 283 -5.34 1.30 8.13
N SER A 284 -5.92 1.01 6.97
CA SER A 284 -6.37 2.04 6.03
C SER A 284 -7.47 2.92 6.66
N ASP A 285 -8.42 2.32 7.39
CA ASP A 285 -9.47 3.06 8.10
C ASP A 285 -8.92 3.93 9.23
N MET A 286 -7.97 3.41 10.03
CA MET A 286 -7.29 4.20 11.06
C MET A 286 -6.51 5.37 10.43
N ALA A 287 -5.76 5.13 9.36
CA ALA A 287 -5.00 6.15 8.63
C ALA A 287 -5.90 7.27 8.09
N ILE A 288 -6.96 6.90 7.36
CA ILE A 288 -7.90 7.86 6.76
C ILE A 288 -8.70 8.59 7.86
N GLY A 289 -9.10 7.89 8.92
CA GLY A 289 -9.79 8.46 10.07
C GLY A 289 -8.95 9.52 10.79
N LEU A 290 -7.69 9.18 11.13
CA LEU A 290 -6.75 10.11 11.75
C LEU A 290 -6.49 11.33 10.86
N ALA A 291 -6.16 11.11 9.58
CA ALA A 291 -5.92 12.22 8.66
C ALA A 291 -7.14 13.16 8.59
N ARG A 292 -8.36 12.59 8.57
CA ARG A 292 -9.61 13.36 8.59
C ARG A 292 -9.77 14.17 9.87
N MET A 293 -9.41 13.62 11.03
CA MET A 293 -9.39 14.38 12.29
C MET A 293 -8.45 15.60 12.23
N PHE A 294 -7.41 15.59 11.40
CA PHE A 294 -6.54 16.75 11.15
C PHE A 294 -6.97 17.60 9.95
N GLY A 295 -8.15 17.34 9.36
CA GLY A 295 -8.68 18.07 8.20
C GLY A 295 -8.17 17.55 6.85
N PHE A 296 -7.28 16.55 6.81
CA PHE A 296 -6.75 15.98 5.57
C PHE A 296 -7.70 14.91 5.00
N ARG A 297 -7.78 14.82 3.68
CA ARG A 297 -8.56 13.82 2.94
C ARG A 297 -7.61 12.88 2.23
N LEU A 298 -7.54 11.65 2.73
CA LEU A 298 -6.82 10.56 2.09
C LEU A 298 -7.77 9.74 1.22
N LEU A 299 -7.22 9.15 0.15
CA LEU A 299 -7.97 8.28 -0.76
C LEU A 299 -8.26 6.92 -0.12
N GLU A 300 -9.34 6.29 -0.59
CA GLU A 300 -9.70 4.94 -0.21
C GLU A 300 -8.69 3.91 -0.72
N ASN A 301 -8.48 2.85 0.08
CA ASN A 301 -7.58 1.76 -0.29
C ASN A 301 -8.30 0.45 -0.61
N PHE A 302 -9.53 0.29 -0.12
CA PHE A 302 -10.35 -0.90 -0.36
C PHE A 302 -11.77 -0.52 -0.74
N ASN A 303 -12.36 -1.28 -1.67
CA ASN A 303 -13.76 -1.14 -2.05
C ASN A 303 -14.46 -2.50 -2.12
N MET A 304 -14.71 -3.10 -0.95
CA MET A 304 -15.39 -4.40 -0.78
C MET A 304 -14.81 -5.48 -1.71
N PRO A 305 -13.50 -5.78 -1.65
CA PRO A 305 -12.83 -6.62 -2.65
C PRO A 305 -13.38 -8.05 -2.76
N TYR A 306 -13.93 -8.62 -1.68
CA TYR A 306 -14.43 -9.99 -1.67
C TYR A 306 -15.80 -10.19 -2.30
N ILE A 307 -16.44 -9.12 -2.79
CA ILE A 307 -17.65 -9.22 -3.62
C ILE A 307 -17.32 -9.28 -5.12
N ALA A 308 -16.04 -9.19 -5.50
CA ALA A 308 -15.62 -9.13 -6.89
C ALA A 308 -16.04 -10.37 -7.68
N THR A 309 -16.45 -10.18 -8.94
CA THR A 309 -16.91 -11.24 -9.85
C THR A 309 -15.89 -11.61 -10.93
N SER A 310 -14.71 -10.99 -10.91
CA SER A 310 -13.54 -11.38 -11.72
C SER A 310 -12.23 -10.98 -11.03
N VAL A 311 -11.10 -11.55 -11.47
CA VAL A 311 -9.78 -11.22 -10.90
C VAL A 311 -9.41 -9.75 -11.19
N THR A 312 -9.81 -9.24 -12.35
CA THR A 312 -9.67 -7.82 -12.73
C THR A 312 -10.47 -6.92 -11.80
N ASP A 313 -11.71 -7.28 -11.48
CA ASP A 313 -12.54 -6.51 -10.54
C ASP A 313 -11.96 -6.55 -9.12
N PHE A 314 -11.46 -7.71 -8.70
CA PHE A 314 -10.80 -7.87 -7.39
C PHE A 314 -9.63 -6.88 -7.23
N TRP A 315 -8.70 -6.84 -8.19
CA TRP A 315 -7.53 -5.95 -8.14
C TRP A 315 -7.85 -4.46 -8.30
N ARG A 316 -9.03 -4.12 -8.83
CA ARG A 316 -9.55 -2.74 -8.83
C ARG A 316 -10.13 -2.31 -7.48
N ARG A 317 -10.45 -3.26 -6.61
CA ARG A 317 -11.05 -3.05 -5.28
C ARG A 317 -10.07 -3.29 -4.14
N TRP A 318 -8.98 -4.01 -4.39
CA TRP A 318 -7.94 -4.36 -3.43
C TRP A 318 -6.73 -3.43 -3.56
N HIS A 319 -6.27 -2.88 -2.43
CA HIS A 319 -5.06 -2.06 -2.34
C HIS A 319 -4.98 -0.99 -3.46
N MET A 320 -6.07 -0.25 -3.62
CA MET A 320 -6.32 0.64 -4.77
C MET A 320 -5.24 1.71 -4.93
N SER A 321 -4.63 2.17 -3.84
CA SER A 321 -3.53 3.14 -3.92
C SER A 321 -2.29 2.55 -4.58
N LEU A 322 -1.95 1.28 -4.29
CA LEU A 322 -0.83 0.59 -4.93
C LEU A 322 -1.15 0.28 -6.39
N THR A 323 -2.32 -0.25 -6.68
CA THR A 323 -2.74 -0.52 -8.07
C THR A 323 -2.72 0.77 -8.90
N GLY A 324 -3.18 1.89 -8.34
CA GLY A 324 -3.08 3.21 -8.96
C GLY A 324 -1.65 3.66 -9.21
N TRP A 325 -0.76 3.46 -8.23
CA TRP A 325 0.66 3.76 -8.35
C TRP A 325 1.34 2.93 -9.44
N ILE A 326 1.19 1.59 -9.41
CA ILE A 326 1.77 0.68 -10.41
C ILE A 326 1.27 1.07 -11.81
N ARG A 327 -0.02 1.39 -11.95
CA ARG A 327 -0.59 1.80 -13.23
C ARG A 327 0.08 3.07 -13.79
N GLU A 328 0.30 4.09 -12.97
CA GLU A 328 0.77 5.41 -13.41
C GLU A 328 2.29 5.54 -13.52
N TYR A 329 3.02 4.84 -12.65
CA TYR A 329 4.47 4.94 -12.54
C TYR A 329 5.22 3.75 -13.14
N LEU A 330 4.54 2.64 -13.46
CA LEU A 330 5.15 1.48 -14.13
C LEU A 330 4.43 1.09 -15.43
N TYR A 331 3.12 0.83 -15.39
CA TYR A 331 2.38 0.31 -16.54
C TYR A 331 2.30 1.29 -17.72
N PHE A 332 1.93 2.56 -17.49
CA PHE A 332 1.87 3.55 -18.57
C PHE A 332 3.24 3.84 -19.20
N PRO A 333 4.34 4.01 -18.43
CA PRO A 333 5.69 4.09 -18.99
C PRO A 333 6.11 2.92 -19.89
N LEU A 334 5.64 1.70 -19.59
CA LEU A 334 5.90 0.51 -20.42
C LEU A 334 5.10 0.49 -21.74
N GLY A 335 4.27 1.51 -21.99
CA GLY A 335 3.42 1.69 -23.17
C GLY A 335 1.94 1.39 -22.93
N GLY A 336 1.57 0.91 -21.73
CA GLY A 336 0.20 0.53 -21.40
C GLY A 336 -0.39 -0.43 -22.44
N ASN A 337 -1.55 -0.06 -23.01
CA ASN A 337 -2.23 -0.78 -24.08
C ASN A 337 -1.84 -0.35 -25.51
N ARG A 338 -0.91 0.62 -25.67
CA ARG A 338 -0.70 1.32 -26.96
C ARG A 338 0.13 0.52 -27.98
N LYS A 339 0.81 -0.55 -27.56
CA LYS A 339 1.76 -1.32 -28.39
C LYS A 339 1.25 -2.73 -28.71
N GLY A 340 -0.06 -2.89 -28.87
CA GLY A 340 -0.71 -4.16 -29.19
C GLY A 340 -0.95 -5.07 -27.98
N GLU A 341 -1.62 -6.19 -28.24
CA GLU A 341 -2.09 -7.12 -27.20
C GLU A 341 -0.95 -7.86 -26.51
N VAL A 342 0.01 -8.40 -27.26
CA VAL A 342 1.16 -9.12 -26.69
C VAL A 342 1.92 -8.24 -25.71
N ARG A 343 2.21 -6.98 -26.09
CA ARG A 343 2.87 -6.03 -25.19
C ARG A 343 2.01 -5.69 -23.99
N THR A 344 0.69 -5.64 -24.15
CA THR A 344 -0.25 -5.44 -23.05
C THR A 344 -0.15 -6.58 -22.02
N TYR A 345 -0.16 -7.84 -22.49
CA TYR A 345 -0.04 -9.01 -21.62
C TYR A 345 1.30 -9.03 -20.87
N LEU A 346 2.40 -8.76 -21.58
CA LEU A 346 3.73 -8.64 -20.97
C LEU A 346 3.77 -7.51 -19.94
N ASN A 347 3.18 -6.35 -20.24
CA ASN A 347 3.13 -5.22 -19.32
C ASN A 347 2.35 -5.57 -18.04
N LEU A 348 1.22 -6.29 -18.15
CA LEU A 348 0.44 -6.76 -17.01
C LEU A 348 1.25 -7.74 -16.14
N TRP A 349 1.93 -8.70 -16.76
CA TRP A 349 2.81 -9.65 -16.08
C TRP A 349 3.96 -8.95 -15.36
N ILE A 350 4.65 -8.01 -16.01
CA ILE A 350 5.74 -7.24 -15.41
C ILE A 350 5.23 -6.46 -14.18
N CYS A 351 4.05 -5.84 -14.28
CA CYS A 351 3.46 -5.08 -13.18
C CYS A 351 3.18 -5.97 -11.96
N PHE A 352 2.61 -7.17 -12.17
CA PHE A 352 2.31 -8.08 -11.06
C PHE A 352 3.55 -8.78 -10.51
N LEU A 353 4.53 -9.10 -11.34
CA LEU A 353 5.82 -9.61 -10.88
C LEU A 353 6.52 -8.56 -10.00
N ALA A 354 6.54 -7.31 -10.44
CA ALA A 354 7.07 -6.20 -9.65
C ALA A 354 6.30 -6.01 -8.34
N SER A 355 4.97 -6.16 -8.35
CA SER A 355 4.14 -6.15 -7.14
C SER A 355 4.47 -7.29 -6.19
N GLY A 356 4.68 -8.51 -6.71
CA GLY A 356 5.08 -9.68 -5.93
C GLY A 356 6.41 -9.43 -5.23
N VAL A 357 7.44 -9.07 -6.00
CA VAL A 357 8.77 -8.73 -5.45
C VAL A 357 8.66 -7.59 -4.43
N TRP A 358 7.83 -6.58 -4.69
CA TRP A 358 7.60 -5.49 -3.75
C TRP A 358 7.00 -5.95 -2.42
N HIS A 359 6.15 -6.97 -2.39
CA HIS A 359 5.55 -7.43 -1.15
C HIS A 359 6.57 -8.06 -0.19
N GLY A 360 7.48 -8.90 -0.69
CA GLY A 360 8.53 -9.49 0.16
C GLY A 360 9.67 -10.09 -0.64
N ALA A 361 10.82 -10.23 0.03
CA ALA A 361 12.06 -10.73 -0.55
C ALA A 361 12.18 -12.25 -0.40
N ALA A 362 11.18 -12.99 -0.91
CA ALA A 362 11.13 -14.45 -0.87
C ALA A 362 10.42 -15.04 -2.10
N TRP A 363 10.77 -16.27 -2.45
CA TRP A 363 10.21 -16.97 -3.62
C TRP A 363 8.68 -17.11 -3.64
N PRO A 364 7.97 -17.35 -2.51
CA PRO A 364 6.50 -17.36 -2.52
C PRO A 364 5.90 -16.06 -3.06
N PHE A 365 6.48 -14.90 -2.78
CA PHE A 365 6.00 -13.62 -3.31
C PHE A 365 6.25 -13.45 -4.81
N VAL A 366 7.39 -13.95 -5.31
CA VAL A 366 7.68 -13.98 -6.74
C VAL A 366 6.64 -14.85 -7.46
N PHE A 367 6.40 -16.07 -6.95
CA PHE A 367 5.39 -16.97 -7.51
C PHE A 367 3.99 -16.36 -7.44
N TRP A 368 3.64 -15.72 -6.33
CA TRP A 368 2.37 -15.02 -6.16
C TRP A 368 2.18 -13.91 -7.21
N GLY A 369 3.24 -13.16 -7.54
CA GLY A 369 3.22 -12.17 -8.62
C GLY A 369 2.99 -12.82 -9.99
N VAL A 370 3.70 -13.90 -10.29
CA VAL A 370 3.52 -14.69 -11.52
C VAL A 370 2.08 -15.21 -11.63
N TYR A 371 1.55 -15.81 -10.56
CA TYR A 371 0.20 -16.36 -10.47
C TYR A 371 -0.86 -15.31 -10.82
N ASN A 372 -0.83 -14.15 -10.17
CA ASN A 372 -1.82 -13.10 -10.41
C ASN A 372 -1.65 -12.43 -11.79
N GLY A 373 -0.40 -12.28 -12.27
CA GLY A 373 -0.13 -11.83 -13.64
C GLY A 373 -0.75 -12.77 -14.68
N ALA A 374 -0.64 -14.09 -14.47
CA ALA A 374 -1.27 -15.10 -15.30
C ALA A 374 -2.79 -14.95 -15.32
N PHE A 375 -3.43 -14.86 -14.15
CA PHE A 375 -4.89 -14.73 -14.08
C PHE A 375 -5.42 -13.45 -14.71
N LEU A 376 -4.69 -12.33 -14.65
CA LEU A 376 -5.11 -11.12 -15.38
C LEU A 376 -5.00 -11.23 -16.90
N VAL A 377 -4.00 -11.97 -17.39
CA VAL A 377 -3.93 -12.29 -18.82
C VAL A 377 -5.07 -13.23 -19.22
N LEU A 378 -5.35 -14.25 -18.42
CA LEU A 378 -6.48 -15.17 -18.66
C LEU A 378 -7.83 -14.43 -18.63
N ASP A 379 -8.04 -13.53 -17.67
CA ASP A 379 -9.22 -12.64 -17.61
C ASP A 379 -9.40 -11.91 -18.93
N ARG A 380 -8.34 -11.28 -19.45
CA ARG A 380 -8.40 -10.51 -20.70
C ARG A 380 -8.58 -11.40 -21.93
N LEU A 381 -8.05 -12.62 -21.93
CA LEU A 381 -8.16 -13.54 -23.07
C LEU A 381 -9.55 -14.18 -23.20
N PHE A 382 -10.12 -14.69 -22.10
CA PHE A 382 -11.42 -15.38 -22.14
C PHE A 382 -12.13 -15.48 -20.80
N LEU A 383 -11.40 -15.49 -19.67
CA LEU A 383 -11.98 -15.82 -18.37
C LEU A 383 -13.00 -14.76 -17.93
N LEU A 384 -12.77 -13.48 -18.23
CA LEU A 384 -13.73 -12.42 -17.93
C LEU A 384 -15.07 -12.63 -18.63
N ASP A 385 -15.05 -13.00 -19.91
CA ASP A 385 -16.27 -13.22 -20.68
C ASP A 385 -16.98 -14.53 -20.31
N ARG A 386 -16.24 -15.53 -19.82
CA ARG A 386 -16.83 -16.74 -19.23
C ARG A 386 -17.51 -16.43 -17.89
N LEU A 387 -16.85 -15.67 -17.01
CA LEU A 387 -17.38 -15.31 -15.69
C LEU A 387 -18.63 -14.44 -15.81
N LYS A 388 -18.70 -13.51 -16.76
CA LYS A 388 -19.90 -12.70 -17.05
C LYS A 388 -21.13 -13.51 -17.47
N ARG A 389 -20.96 -14.75 -17.94
CA ARG A 389 -22.09 -15.64 -18.30
C ARG A 389 -22.64 -16.40 -17.11
N LEU A 390 -21.92 -16.42 -15.99
CA LEU A 390 -22.39 -17.04 -14.75
C LEU A 390 -23.25 -16.03 -13.97
N PRO A 391 -24.17 -16.50 -13.13
CA PRO A 391 -24.78 -15.64 -12.11
C PRO A 391 -23.68 -15.02 -11.23
N ASP A 392 -23.84 -13.75 -10.84
CA ASP A 392 -22.83 -12.99 -10.10
C ASP A 392 -22.34 -13.72 -8.85
N TRP A 393 -23.20 -14.50 -8.18
CA TRP A 393 -22.79 -15.24 -6.99
C TRP A 393 -21.82 -16.38 -7.27
N LEU A 394 -21.99 -17.05 -8.40
CA LEU A 394 -21.09 -18.11 -8.80
C LEU A 394 -19.77 -17.53 -9.33
N ALA A 395 -19.84 -16.45 -10.12
CA ALA A 395 -18.66 -15.72 -10.58
C ALA A 395 -17.81 -15.20 -9.39
N ASN A 396 -18.48 -14.70 -8.35
CA ASN A 396 -17.85 -14.27 -7.11
C ASN A 396 -17.16 -15.43 -6.36
N ILE A 397 -17.83 -16.57 -6.19
CA ILE A 397 -17.23 -17.75 -5.55
C ILE A 397 -15.99 -18.22 -6.32
N VAL A 398 -16.09 -18.35 -7.65
CA VAL A 398 -14.95 -18.75 -8.49
C VAL A 398 -13.79 -17.77 -8.36
N THR A 399 -14.07 -16.47 -8.41
CA THR A 399 -13.06 -15.42 -8.23
C THR A 399 -12.40 -15.49 -6.85
N LEU A 400 -13.21 -15.67 -5.80
CA LEU A 400 -12.71 -15.75 -4.43
C LEU A 400 -11.82 -16.99 -4.23
N LEU A 401 -12.18 -18.14 -4.80
CA LEU A 401 -11.35 -19.35 -4.76
C LEU A 401 -9.98 -19.13 -5.43
N VAL A 402 -9.96 -18.49 -6.60
CA VAL A 402 -8.70 -18.12 -7.29
C VAL A 402 -7.85 -17.20 -6.40
N VAL A 403 -8.47 -16.20 -5.77
CA VAL A 403 -7.80 -15.28 -4.85
C VAL A 403 -7.25 -16.01 -3.61
N MET A 404 -8.04 -16.91 -3.02
CA MET A 404 -7.65 -17.71 -1.86
C MET A 404 -6.46 -18.63 -2.14
N VAL A 405 -6.41 -19.28 -3.30
CA VAL A 405 -5.24 -20.07 -3.73
C VAL A 405 -3.99 -19.19 -3.82
N GLY A 406 -4.12 -17.97 -4.35
CA GLY A 406 -3.04 -16.98 -4.31
C GLY A 406 -2.62 -16.67 -2.86
N TRP A 407 -3.58 -16.47 -1.96
CA TRP A 407 -3.29 -16.20 -0.55
C TRP A 407 -2.59 -17.33 0.20
N ALA A 408 -2.85 -18.59 -0.16
CA ALA A 408 -2.10 -19.72 0.37
C ALA A 408 -0.59 -19.61 0.10
N VAL A 409 -0.23 -19.22 -1.14
CA VAL A 409 1.17 -18.97 -1.51
C VAL A 409 1.72 -17.75 -0.79
N PHE A 410 0.95 -16.66 -0.75
CA PHE A 410 1.36 -15.40 -0.13
C PHE A 410 1.68 -15.55 1.37
N ARG A 411 0.95 -16.41 2.08
CA ARG A 411 1.15 -16.67 3.52
C ARG A 411 2.30 -17.62 3.81
N ALA A 412 2.68 -18.47 2.87
CA ALA A 412 3.67 -19.51 3.10
C ALA A 412 5.06 -18.91 3.37
N ALA A 413 5.76 -19.44 4.37
CA ALA A 413 7.12 -19.01 4.73
C ALA A 413 8.18 -19.50 3.73
N SER A 414 7.89 -20.54 2.96
CA SER A 414 8.80 -21.12 1.98
C SER A 414 8.03 -21.75 0.82
N MET A 415 8.73 -22.03 -0.28
CA MET A 415 8.11 -22.73 -1.40
C MET A 415 7.75 -24.18 -1.09
N ALA A 416 8.49 -24.83 -0.18
CA ALA A 416 8.15 -26.16 0.30
C ALA A 416 6.82 -26.15 1.08
N GLN A 417 6.60 -25.16 1.95
CA GLN A 417 5.33 -25.02 2.66
C GLN A 417 4.18 -24.68 1.69
N ALA A 418 4.40 -23.76 0.75
CA ALA A 418 3.39 -23.40 -0.23
C ALA A 418 2.96 -24.61 -1.07
N SER A 419 3.91 -25.40 -1.58
CA SER A 419 3.59 -26.59 -2.39
C SER A 419 2.88 -27.66 -1.57
N ALA A 420 3.27 -27.86 -0.29
CA ALA A 420 2.60 -28.80 0.61
C ALA A 420 1.14 -28.40 0.86
N PHE A 421 0.88 -27.12 1.16
CA PHE A 421 -0.49 -26.59 1.34
C PHE A 421 -1.33 -26.74 0.07
N LEU A 422 -0.81 -26.32 -1.09
CA LEU A 422 -1.51 -26.43 -2.36
C LEU A 422 -1.83 -27.89 -2.73
N SER A 423 -0.89 -28.81 -2.46
CA SER A 423 -1.09 -30.25 -2.71
C SER A 423 -2.27 -30.82 -1.90
N VAL A 424 -2.37 -30.46 -0.62
CA VAL A 424 -3.46 -30.93 0.26
C VAL A 424 -4.80 -30.28 -0.09
N MET A 425 -4.79 -28.97 -0.43
CA MET A 425 -6.00 -28.26 -0.88
C MET A 425 -6.63 -28.85 -2.14
N MET A 426 -5.86 -29.57 -2.96
CA MET A 426 -6.34 -30.20 -4.20
C MET A 426 -6.80 -31.65 -4.04
N ARG A 427 -6.77 -32.19 -2.80
CA ARG A 427 -7.12 -33.60 -2.51
C ARG A 427 -8.31 -33.67 -1.56
N PRO A 428 -9.57 -33.62 -2.03
CA PRO A 428 -10.77 -33.67 -1.19
C PRO A 428 -10.84 -34.86 -0.23
N TRP A 429 -10.20 -35.98 -0.58
CA TRP A 429 -10.11 -37.20 0.23
C TRP A 429 -8.97 -37.20 1.26
N ALA A 430 -8.15 -36.15 1.32
CA ALA A 430 -7.08 -36.05 2.33
C ALA A 430 -7.71 -35.83 3.71
N ALA A 431 -7.76 -36.88 4.52
CA ALA A 431 -8.15 -36.80 5.91
C ALA A 431 -7.06 -36.10 6.73
N GLY A 432 -7.48 -35.21 7.63
CA GLY A 432 -6.60 -34.59 8.61
C GLY A 432 -6.72 -35.31 9.96
N ASP A 433 -5.80 -35.00 10.87
CA ASP A 433 -5.88 -35.49 12.23
C ASP A 433 -7.13 -34.95 12.92
N ALA A 434 -7.85 -35.80 13.65
CA ALA A 434 -9.05 -35.40 14.40
C ALA A 434 -8.79 -34.28 15.44
N ALA A 435 -7.52 -34.08 15.83
CA ALA A 435 -7.07 -33.02 16.72
C ALA A 435 -6.88 -31.64 16.04
N VAL A 436 -7.07 -31.54 14.71
CA VAL A 436 -7.02 -30.27 13.97
C VAL A 436 -8.40 -29.61 14.02
N VAL A 437 -8.75 -29.09 15.20
CA VAL A 437 -9.96 -28.29 15.40
C VAL A 437 -9.53 -26.86 15.72
N ALA A 438 -9.94 -25.93 14.86
CA ALA A 438 -9.74 -24.51 15.14
C ALA A 438 -10.52 -24.11 16.41
N PRO A 439 -9.98 -23.23 17.27
CA PRO A 439 -10.68 -22.82 18.48
C PRO A 439 -12.07 -22.27 18.16
N PRO A 440 -13.14 -22.62 18.91
CA PRO A 440 -14.51 -22.24 18.59
C PRO A 440 -14.70 -20.72 18.41
N GLN A 441 -13.98 -19.91 19.18
CA GLN A 441 -14.00 -18.46 19.07
C GLN A 441 -13.46 -17.94 17.72
N VAL A 442 -12.47 -18.63 17.14
CA VAL A 442 -11.93 -18.29 15.81
C VAL A 442 -12.94 -18.65 14.73
N VAL A 443 -13.56 -19.82 14.82
CA VAL A 443 -14.60 -20.25 13.88
C VAL A 443 -15.81 -19.32 13.93
N ALA A 444 -16.29 -18.97 15.12
CA ALA A 444 -17.39 -18.03 15.32
C ALA A 444 -17.06 -16.64 14.72
N MET A 445 -15.85 -16.13 14.96
CA MET A 445 -15.43 -14.86 14.38
C MET A 445 -15.28 -14.93 12.85
N ALA A 446 -14.90 -16.08 12.29
CA ALA A 446 -14.86 -16.27 10.84
C ALA A 446 -16.25 -16.18 10.21
N PHE A 447 -17.28 -16.73 10.87
CA PHE A 447 -18.67 -16.55 10.44
C PHE A 447 -19.13 -15.09 10.53
N VAL A 448 -18.76 -14.36 11.59
CA VAL A 448 -19.06 -12.92 11.71
C VAL A 448 -18.39 -12.15 10.58
N ALA A 449 -17.09 -12.36 10.35
CA ALA A 449 -16.31 -11.70 9.31
C ALA A 449 -16.82 -12.02 7.89
N GLY A 450 -17.14 -13.29 7.61
CA GLY A 450 -17.78 -13.71 6.37
C GLY A 450 -19.17 -13.09 6.20
N GLY A 451 -19.95 -13.02 7.28
CA GLY A 451 -21.25 -12.34 7.32
C GLY A 451 -21.15 -10.86 6.96
N VAL A 452 -20.13 -10.15 7.43
CA VAL A 452 -19.86 -8.76 7.02
C VAL A 452 -19.64 -8.65 5.51
N CYS A 453 -18.84 -9.55 4.91
CA CYS A 453 -18.63 -9.57 3.46
C CYS A 453 -19.92 -9.89 2.68
N ILE A 454 -20.76 -10.79 3.19
CA ILE A 454 -22.07 -11.09 2.60
C ILE A 454 -23.01 -9.88 2.69
N LEU A 455 -23.04 -9.18 3.82
CA LEU A 455 -23.85 -7.97 4.00
C LEU A 455 -23.39 -6.83 3.07
N GLN A 456 -22.08 -6.67 2.85
CA GLN A 456 -21.55 -5.73 1.86
C GLN A 456 -22.12 -6.01 0.47
N ARG A 457 -22.11 -7.29 0.08
CA ARG A 457 -22.66 -7.73 -1.21
C ARG A 457 -24.16 -7.49 -1.32
N LEU A 458 -24.93 -7.89 -0.32
CA LEU A 458 -26.38 -7.64 -0.27
C LEU A 458 -26.69 -6.15 -0.35
N GLY A 459 -25.83 -5.31 0.22
CA GLY A 459 -25.97 -3.86 0.11
C GLY A 459 -25.81 -3.37 -1.32
N VAL A 460 -24.84 -3.88 -2.06
CA VAL A 460 -24.66 -3.54 -3.48
C VAL A 460 -25.82 -4.06 -4.33
N GLU A 461 -26.22 -5.32 -4.16
CA GLU A 461 -27.29 -5.96 -4.95
C GLU A 461 -28.66 -5.31 -4.71
N LYS A 462 -28.95 -4.90 -3.47
CA LYS A 462 -30.23 -4.28 -3.09
C LYS A 462 -30.20 -2.75 -3.09
N GLY A 463 -29.07 -2.13 -3.45
CA GLY A 463 -28.89 -0.67 -3.41
C GLY A 463 -29.00 -0.07 -1.99
N ILE A 464 -28.66 -0.84 -0.95
CA ILE A 464 -28.67 -0.37 0.44
C ILE A 464 -27.42 0.47 0.68
N ASP A 465 -27.60 1.76 0.93
CA ASP A 465 -26.55 2.63 1.45
C ASP A 465 -26.44 2.46 2.97
N TRP A 466 -25.53 1.56 3.39
CA TRP A 466 -25.23 1.30 4.79
C TRP A 466 -24.80 2.56 5.55
N LEU A 467 -24.13 3.51 4.89
CA LEU A 467 -23.69 4.74 5.52
C LEU A 467 -24.86 5.70 5.72
N ALA A 468 -25.78 5.79 4.76
CA ALA A 468 -27.04 6.53 4.94
C ALA A 468 -27.88 5.92 6.07
N LEU A 469 -27.98 4.58 6.14
CA LEU A 469 -28.70 3.90 7.21
C LEU A 469 -28.06 4.16 8.58
N ALA A 470 -26.73 4.07 8.68
CA ALA A 470 -25.99 4.39 9.91
C ALA A 470 -26.20 5.85 10.33
N ARG A 471 -26.24 6.80 9.37
CA ARG A 471 -26.55 8.21 9.66
C ARG A 471 -27.99 8.40 10.12
N ARG A 472 -28.96 7.69 9.52
CA ARG A 472 -30.36 7.73 9.94
C ARG A 472 -30.54 7.23 11.38
N HIS A 473 -29.76 6.24 11.79
CA HIS A 473 -29.77 5.67 13.13
C HIS A 473 -28.48 6.00 13.90
N ALA A 474 -28.00 7.24 13.79
CA ALA A 474 -26.68 7.65 14.27
C ALA A 474 -26.44 7.33 15.75
N PHE A 475 -27.43 7.53 16.61
CA PHE A 475 -27.30 7.20 18.04
C PHE A 475 -26.98 5.71 18.23
N LEU A 476 -27.81 4.83 17.67
CA LEU A 476 -27.61 3.38 17.77
C LEU A 476 -26.28 2.94 17.14
N ALA A 477 -25.96 3.45 15.94
CA ALA A 477 -24.74 3.10 15.23
C ALA A 477 -23.48 3.54 16.01
N ASN A 478 -23.48 4.76 16.56
CA ASN A 478 -22.35 5.28 17.33
C ASN A 478 -22.24 4.61 18.71
N SER A 479 -23.35 4.32 19.38
CA SER A 479 -23.35 3.56 20.64
C SER A 479 -22.81 2.14 20.44
N ALA A 480 -23.26 1.44 19.39
CA ALA A 480 -22.73 0.11 19.06
C ALA A 480 -21.24 0.15 18.73
N LEU A 481 -20.81 1.13 17.93
CA LEU A 481 -19.41 1.33 17.60
C LEU A 481 -18.56 1.65 18.83
N ALA A 482 -19.04 2.49 19.74
CA ALA A 482 -18.35 2.82 20.99
C ALA A 482 -18.21 1.59 21.90
N LEU A 483 -19.27 0.77 22.04
CA LEU A 483 -19.20 -0.47 22.81
C LEU A 483 -18.20 -1.47 22.21
N LEU A 484 -18.20 -1.65 20.90
CA LEU A 484 -17.23 -2.50 20.21
C LEU A 484 -15.81 -1.95 20.36
N PHE A 485 -15.63 -0.63 20.29
CA PHE A 485 -14.34 0.00 20.49
C PHE A 485 -13.83 -0.20 21.93
N LEU A 486 -14.68 -0.04 22.95
CA LEU A 486 -14.32 -0.35 24.34
C LEU A 486 -13.95 -1.83 24.52
N ALA A 487 -14.68 -2.75 23.88
CA ALA A 487 -14.32 -4.17 23.89
C ALA A 487 -12.96 -4.43 23.21
N ALA A 488 -12.68 -3.73 22.09
CA ALA A 488 -11.39 -3.80 21.42
C ALA A 488 -10.25 -3.27 22.30
N LEU A 489 -10.47 -2.17 23.02
CA LEU A 489 -9.49 -1.63 23.97
C LEU A 489 -9.23 -2.61 25.13
N ALA A 490 -10.29 -3.15 25.73
CA ALA A 490 -10.18 -4.12 26.82
C ALA A 490 -9.38 -5.36 26.37
N LYS A 491 -9.68 -5.88 25.18
CA LYS A 491 -8.94 -7.00 24.59
C LYS A 491 -7.48 -6.64 24.30
N GLY A 492 -7.22 -5.48 23.70
CA GLY A 492 -5.87 -5.03 23.37
C GLY A 492 -4.98 -4.76 24.58
N LEU A 493 -5.58 -4.51 25.75
CA LEU A 493 -4.86 -4.41 27.03
C LEU A 493 -4.64 -5.77 27.70
N ALA A 494 -5.54 -6.74 27.47
CA ALA A 494 -5.49 -8.06 28.07
C ALA A 494 -4.59 -9.04 27.30
N GLU A 495 -4.50 -8.91 25.97
CA GLU A 495 -3.75 -9.81 25.10
C GLU A 495 -2.41 -9.22 24.66
N PRO A 496 -1.39 -10.07 24.39
CA PRO A 496 -0.14 -9.62 23.79
C PRO A 496 -0.37 -8.95 22.44
N PHE A 497 0.44 -7.93 22.17
CA PHE A 497 0.42 -7.19 20.92
C PHE A 497 0.65 -8.10 19.69
N LYS A 498 -0.21 -7.98 18.68
CA LYS A 498 -0.02 -8.61 17.36
C LYS A 498 0.37 -7.59 16.28
N PRO A 499 1.52 -7.77 15.62
CA PRO A 499 1.96 -6.83 14.59
C PRO A 499 1.01 -6.81 13.39
N PHE A 500 1.09 -5.70 12.64
CA PHE A 500 0.52 -5.63 11.30
C PHE A 500 1.08 -6.75 10.42
N ILE A 501 0.23 -7.34 9.57
CA ILE A 501 0.58 -8.48 8.72
C ILE A 501 1.83 -8.24 7.86
N TYR A 502 2.00 -7.03 7.31
CA TYR A 502 3.15 -6.72 6.46
C TYR A 502 4.46 -6.47 7.20
N PHE A 503 4.45 -6.39 8.55
CA PHE A 503 5.70 -6.36 9.31
C PHE A 503 6.33 -7.75 9.43
N ARG A 504 5.65 -8.79 8.96
CA ARG A 504 6.14 -10.17 8.98
C ARG A 504 6.91 -10.56 7.71
N PHE A 505 6.89 -9.71 6.67
CA PHE A 505 7.34 -10.04 5.31
C PHE A 505 8.52 -9.20 4.83
#